data_AF-A0A7W5FHG5-F1
#
_entry.id   AF-A0A7W5FHG5-F1
#
_cell.length_a   1.000
_cell.length_b   1.000
_cell.length_c   1.000
_cell.angle_alpha   90.00
_cell.angle_beta   90.00
_cell.angle_gamma   90.00
#
_symmetry.space_group_name_H-M   'P 1'
#
loop_
_entity.id
_entity.type
_entity.pdbx_description
1 polymer ?
#
loop_
_entity_poly.entity_id
_entity_poly.type
_entity_poly.pdbx_seq_one_letter_code
_entity_poly.pdbx_strand_id
1 'polypeptide(L)'
;MSRRQSDTKADIRRVALELFTQRGYEATSLREIAERLGVTKAALYYHFHSKEDIVRSLFGEHLAALDDLVAWATQQPPGPDLRAEVIDRMLRLSLDHGRQTMQFALANQHVVRDLHPGKENMFERLRTLFEVVTGPDAGVEETLRIRVALLSINTTVFAAQGLGATDEQIAAAVRDIAHRLTR
;
A
#
# COMPACT_ATOMS: atom_id res chain seq x y z
N MET A 1 13.33 19.78 13.27
CA MET A 1 14.27 18.69 12.91
C MET A 1 13.58 17.40 12.41
N SER A 2 12.24 17.33 12.34
CA SER A 2 11.50 16.09 11.99
C SER A 2 11.45 15.74 10.48
N ARG A 3 11.32 16.74 9.59
CA ARG A 3 11.14 16.52 8.14
C ARG A 3 12.36 15.89 7.45
N ARG A 4 13.57 16.34 7.78
CA ARG A 4 14.82 15.81 7.20
C ARG A 4 15.10 14.35 7.60
N GLN A 5 14.57 13.92 8.74
CA GLN A 5 14.73 12.56 9.24
C GLN A 5 13.68 11.59 8.66
N SER A 6 12.45 12.08 8.39
CA SER A 6 11.44 11.31 7.65
C SER A 6 11.85 11.07 6.20
N ASP A 7 12.44 12.08 5.55
CA ASP A 7 12.93 11.96 4.17
C ASP A 7 14.01 10.87 4.05
N THR A 8 14.96 10.81 4.99
CA THR A 8 16.00 9.75 4.99
C THR A 8 15.41 8.34 5.16
N LYS A 9 14.42 8.15 6.04
CA LYS A 9 13.77 6.84 6.21
C LYS A 9 13.03 6.42 4.94
N ALA A 10 12.36 7.36 4.27
CA ALA A 10 11.68 7.12 3.01
C ALA A 10 12.66 6.69 1.91
N ASP A 11 13.79 7.38 1.79
CA ASP A 11 14.85 7.01 0.84
C ASP A 11 15.44 5.63 1.13
N ILE A 12 15.70 5.31 2.40
CA ILE A 12 16.21 3.97 2.78
C ILE A 12 15.22 2.88 2.36
N ARG A 13 13.94 3.05 2.64
CA ARG A 13 12.90 2.09 2.29
C ARG A 13 12.77 1.91 0.78
N ARG A 14 12.74 3.01 0.02
CA ARG A 14 12.65 2.97 -1.44
C ARG A 14 13.83 2.22 -2.05
N VAL A 15 15.05 2.56 -1.66
CA VAL A 15 16.25 1.90 -2.18
C VAL A 15 16.34 0.44 -1.74
N ALA A 16 15.96 0.13 -0.50
CA ALA A 16 15.91 -1.25 -0.03
C ALA A 16 14.93 -2.09 -0.87
N LEU A 17 13.73 -1.55 -1.13
CA LEU A 17 12.71 -2.23 -1.93
C LEU A 17 13.15 -2.45 -3.38
N GLU A 18 13.79 -1.46 -4.00
CA GLU A 18 14.42 -1.60 -5.33
C GLU A 18 15.47 -2.73 -5.34
N LEU A 19 16.36 -2.78 -4.35
CA LEU A 19 17.38 -3.81 -4.24
C LEU A 19 16.78 -5.20 -3.96
N PHE A 20 15.77 -5.29 -3.09
CA PHE A 20 15.06 -6.54 -2.82
C PHE A 20 14.39 -7.08 -4.08
N THR A 21 13.79 -6.22 -4.91
CA THR A 21 13.19 -6.62 -6.18
C THR A 21 14.24 -7.07 -7.20
N GLN A 22 15.39 -6.37 -7.28
CA GLN A 22 16.42 -6.65 -8.29
C GLN A 22 17.31 -7.85 -7.95
N ARG A 23 17.62 -8.06 -6.67
CA ARG A 23 18.61 -9.06 -6.21
C ARG A 23 18.00 -10.16 -5.34
N GLY A 24 16.78 -9.98 -4.89
CA GLY A 24 16.15 -10.83 -3.87
C GLY A 24 16.40 -10.29 -2.46
N TYR A 25 15.43 -10.55 -1.57
CA TYR A 25 15.48 -10.14 -0.17
C TYR A 25 16.71 -10.71 0.56
N GLU A 26 16.96 -12.01 0.43
CA GLU A 26 18.03 -12.70 1.16
C GLU A 26 19.43 -12.23 0.74
N ALA A 27 19.64 -12.02 -0.57
CA ALA A 27 20.95 -11.64 -1.12
C ALA A 27 21.32 -10.17 -0.88
N THR A 28 20.36 -9.32 -0.48
CA THR A 28 20.61 -7.91 -0.19
C THR A 28 21.09 -7.74 1.25
N SER A 29 22.02 -6.80 1.49
CA SER A 29 22.53 -6.43 2.80
C SER A 29 22.32 -4.95 3.14
N LEU A 30 22.28 -4.61 4.44
CA LEU A 30 22.22 -3.21 4.90
C LEU A 30 23.41 -2.38 4.42
N ARG A 31 24.57 -3.01 4.19
CA ARG A 31 25.76 -2.35 3.65
C ARG A 31 25.52 -1.89 2.22
N GLU A 32 24.99 -2.75 1.37
CA GLU A 32 24.71 -2.41 -0.03
C GLU A 32 23.64 -1.32 -0.14
N ILE A 33 22.63 -1.33 0.74
CA ILE A 33 21.62 -0.26 0.79
C ILE A 33 22.29 1.08 1.15
N ALA A 34 23.18 1.09 2.15
CA ALA A 34 23.92 2.31 2.53
C ALA A 34 24.81 2.82 1.39
N GLU A 35 25.54 1.91 0.72
CA GLU A 35 26.39 2.22 -0.43
C GLU A 35 25.57 2.80 -1.60
N ARG A 36 24.42 2.21 -1.90
CA ARG A 36 23.53 2.68 -2.97
C ARG A 36 22.96 4.08 -2.71
N LEU A 37 22.77 4.44 -1.44
CA LEU A 37 22.31 5.76 -0.99
C LEU A 37 23.45 6.78 -0.83
N GLY A 38 24.71 6.35 -0.88
CA GLY A 38 25.85 7.23 -0.59
C GLY A 38 25.92 7.69 0.87
N VAL A 39 25.33 6.92 1.80
CA VAL A 39 25.36 7.21 3.25
C VAL A 39 26.29 6.25 3.97
N THR A 40 26.76 6.63 5.16
CA THR A 40 27.59 5.73 5.97
C THR A 40 26.75 4.59 6.54
N LYS A 41 27.40 3.44 6.79
CA LYS A 41 26.76 2.33 7.52
C LYS A 41 26.20 2.80 8.88
N ALA A 42 26.94 3.63 9.61
CA ALA A 42 26.47 4.18 10.89
C ALA A 42 25.19 5.02 10.73
N ALA A 43 25.08 5.84 9.68
CA ALA A 43 23.87 6.63 9.41
C ALA A 43 22.66 5.75 9.08
N LEU A 44 22.85 4.66 8.31
CA LEU A 44 21.75 3.72 8.05
C LEU A 44 21.34 2.96 9.33
N TYR A 45 22.32 2.47 10.10
CA TYR A 45 22.07 1.73 11.35
C TYR A 45 21.40 2.56 12.44
N TYR A 46 21.55 3.89 12.38
CA TYR A 46 20.79 4.81 13.24
C TYR A 46 19.28 4.77 12.96
N HIS A 47 18.87 4.44 11.73
CA HIS A 47 17.46 4.34 11.34
C HIS A 47 16.91 2.92 11.41
N PHE A 48 17.71 1.92 11.00
CA PHE A 48 17.28 0.53 10.89
C PHE A 48 18.41 -0.41 11.28
N HIS A 49 18.14 -1.31 12.24
CA HIS A 49 19.14 -2.26 12.74
C HIS A 49 19.19 -3.55 11.91
N SER A 50 18.13 -3.84 11.16
CA SER A 50 17.96 -5.06 10.36
C SER A 50 17.18 -4.79 9.07
N LYS A 51 17.18 -5.75 8.12
CA LYS A 51 16.33 -5.68 6.92
C LYS A 51 14.86 -5.80 7.30
N GLU A 52 14.58 -6.62 8.30
CA GLU A 52 13.29 -6.86 8.91
C GLU A 52 12.69 -5.55 9.44
N ASP A 53 13.51 -4.67 10.04
CA ASP A 53 13.04 -3.36 10.51
C ASP A 53 12.65 -2.44 9.34
N ILE A 54 13.39 -2.48 8.23
CA ILE A 54 13.06 -1.72 7.02
C ILE A 54 11.73 -2.21 6.46
N VAL A 55 11.57 -3.53 6.32
CA VAL A 55 10.35 -4.15 5.82
C VAL A 55 9.16 -3.86 6.75
N ARG A 56 9.34 -3.98 8.07
CA ARG A 56 8.31 -3.61 9.05
C ARG A 56 7.90 -2.14 8.92
N SER A 57 8.85 -1.24 8.69
CA SER A 57 8.55 0.17 8.46
C SER A 57 7.82 0.42 7.14
N LEU A 58 8.12 -0.32 6.06
CA LEU A 58 7.39 -0.26 4.78
C LEU A 58 5.92 -0.64 4.96
N PHE A 59 5.65 -1.78 5.61
CA PHE A 59 4.28 -2.22 5.87
C PHE A 59 3.57 -1.33 6.88
N GLY A 60 4.27 -0.88 7.92
CA GLY A 60 3.72 0.01 8.94
C GLY A 60 3.19 1.32 8.36
N GLU A 61 3.89 1.95 7.42
CA GLU A 61 3.40 3.16 6.76
C GLU A 61 2.19 2.92 5.88
N HIS A 62 2.19 1.81 5.12
CA HIS A 62 1.04 1.45 4.30
C HIS A 62 -0.21 1.16 5.15
N LEU A 63 -0.04 0.42 6.24
CA LEU A 63 -1.12 0.10 7.18
C LEU A 63 -1.63 1.34 7.91
N ALA A 64 -0.74 2.22 8.37
CA ALA A 64 -1.13 3.48 9.02
C ALA A 64 -1.95 4.36 8.08
N ALA A 65 -1.55 4.47 6.81
CA ALA A 65 -2.29 5.26 5.84
C ALA A 65 -3.67 4.64 5.49
N LEU A 66 -3.79 3.31 5.56
CA LEU A 66 -5.08 2.63 5.44
C LEU A 66 -5.94 2.81 6.71
N ASP A 67 -5.34 2.79 7.89
CA ASP A 67 -6.02 3.09 9.16
C ASP A 67 -6.60 4.50 9.15
N ASP A 68 -5.83 5.49 8.69
CA ASP A 68 -6.29 6.87 8.53
C ASP A 68 -7.46 6.98 7.55
N LEU A 69 -7.42 6.23 6.44
CA LEU A 69 -8.53 6.17 5.49
C LEU A 69 -9.80 5.58 6.11
N VAL A 70 -9.68 4.45 6.81
CA VAL A 70 -10.80 3.80 7.48
C VAL A 70 -11.39 4.72 8.55
N ALA A 71 -10.54 5.32 9.40
CA ALA A 71 -10.95 6.23 10.46
C ALA A 71 -11.65 7.50 9.92
N TRP A 72 -11.23 8.00 8.76
CA TRP A 72 -11.91 9.10 8.09
C TRP A 72 -13.24 8.66 7.49
N ALA A 73 -13.28 7.51 6.79
CA ALA A 73 -14.46 7.03 6.08
C ALA A 73 -15.63 6.72 7.03
N THR A 74 -15.35 6.15 8.21
CA THR A 74 -16.37 5.84 9.23
C THR A 74 -17.08 7.07 9.80
N GLN A 75 -16.50 8.27 9.60
CA GLN A 75 -17.08 9.54 10.05
C GLN A 75 -17.88 10.25 8.95
N GLN A 76 -17.95 9.67 7.75
CA GLN A 76 -18.67 10.27 6.62
C GLN A 76 -20.07 9.64 6.46
N PRO A 77 -21.06 10.40 5.95
CA PRO A 77 -22.32 9.81 5.55
C PRO A 77 -22.13 8.84 4.37
N PRO A 78 -22.79 7.67 4.36
CA PRO A 78 -22.74 6.76 3.23
C PRO A 78 -23.38 7.40 2.00
N GLY A 79 -22.78 7.19 0.83
CA GLY A 79 -23.31 7.72 -0.42
C GLY A 79 -22.27 7.83 -1.53
N PRO A 80 -22.69 8.21 -2.75
CA PRO A 80 -21.82 8.30 -3.92
C PRO A 80 -20.54 9.13 -3.71
N ASP A 81 -20.63 10.24 -2.97
CA ASP A 81 -19.49 11.12 -2.72
C ASP A 81 -18.42 10.44 -1.86
N LEU A 82 -18.84 9.73 -0.80
CA LEU A 82 -17.95 8.91 0.01
C LEU A 82 -17.30 7.83 -0.85
N ARG A 83 -18.07 7.16 -1.72
CA ARG A 83 -17.53 6.10 -2.59
C ARG A 83 -16.46 6.65 -3.53
N ALA A 84 -16.71 7.79 -4.17
CA ALA A 84 -15.76 8.43 -5.08
C ALA A 84 -14.46 8.82 -4.35
N GLU A 85 -14.55 9.43 -3.17
CA GLU A 85 -13.37 9.85 -2.42
C GLU A 85 -12.59 8.65 -1.86
N VAL A 86 -13.27 7.57 -1.44
CA VAL A 86 -12.60 6.32 -1.03
C VAL A 86 -11.86 5.68 -2.20
N ILE A 87 -12.48 5.62 -3.39
CA ILE A 87 -11.84 5.11 -4.61
C ILE A 87 -10.55 5.90 -4.88
N ASP A 88 -10.63 7.23 -4.85
CA ASP A 88 -9.47 8.09 -5.12
C ASP A 88 -8.37 7.95 -4.07
N ARG A 89 -8.72 7.88 -2.78
CA ARG A 89 -7.75 7.67 -1.70
C ARG A 89 -7.11 6.28 -1.77
N MET A 90 -7.90 5.23 -2.00
CA MET A 90 -7.38 3.87 -2.18
C MET A 90 -6.45 3.77 -3.38
N LEU A 91 -6.77 4.46 -4.47
CA LEU A 91 -5.94 4.48 -5.67
C LEU A 91 -4.59 5.15 -5.39
N ARG A 92 -4.57 6.30 -4.70
CA ARG A 92 -3.33 6.97 -4.25
C ARG A 92 -2.48 6.05 -3.37
N LEU A 93 -3.09 5.42 -2.36
CA LEU A 93 -2.42 4.47 -1.47
C LEU A 93 -1.79 3.28 -2.22
N SER A 94 -2.45 2.83 -3.29
CA SER A 94 -1.99 1.70 -4.10
C SER A 94 -0.84 2.08 -5.02
N LEU A 95 -0.78 3.32 -5.52
CA LEU A 95 0.22 3.76 -6.49
C LEU A 95 1.54 4.22 -5.86
N ASP A 96 1.51 4.98 -4.76
CA ASP A 96 2.71 5.63 -4.21
C ASP A 96 3.79 4.62 -3.80
N HIS A 97 3.48 3.76 -2.83
CA HIS A 97 4.37 2.71 -2.34
C HIS A 97 3.66 1.35 -2.17
N GLY A 98 2.32 1.35 -2.20
CA GLY A 98 1.50 0.16 -2.00
C GLY A 98 1.82 -0.94 -3.00
N ARG A 99 2.01 -0.60 -4.29
CA ARG A 99 2.34 -1.57 -5.33
C ARG A 99 3.61 -2.36 -5.03
N GLN A 100 4.72 -1.67 -4.78
CA GLN A 100 6.00 -2.34 -4.55
C GLN A 100 6.00 -3.10 -3.22
N THR A 101 5.38 -2.54 -2.17
CA THR A 101 5.21 -3.23 -0.88
C THR A 101 4.39 -4.51 -1.03
N MET A 102 3.28 -4.49 -1.78
CA MET A 102 2.45 -5.67 -2.04
C MET A 102 3.17 -6.71 -2.93
N GLN A 103 3.92 -6.27 -3.94
CA GLN A 103 4.74 -7.16 -4.76
C GLN A 103 5.79 -7.88 -3.92
N PHE A 104 6.48 -7.14 -3.05
CA PHE A 104 7.40 -7.71 -2.08
C PHE A 104 6.68 -8.71 -1.17
N ALA A 105 5.47 -8.37 -0.71
CA ALA A 105 4.71 -9.22 0.19
C ALA A 105 4.37 -10.58 -0.42
N LEU A 106 3.91 -10.57 -1.67
CA LEU A 106 3.55 -11.77 -2.42
C LEU A 106 4.78 -12.63 -2.74
N ALA A 107 5.90 -12.02 -3.10
CA ALA A 107 7.15 -12.73 -3.38
C ALA A 107 7.81 -13.30 -2.12
N ASN A 108 7.57 -12.71 -0.95
CA ASN A 108 8.25 -13.03 0.30
C ASN A 108 7.25 -13.36 1.43
N GLN A 109 6.25 -14.21 1.16
CA GLN A 109 5.18 -14.53 2.13
C GLN A 109 5.71 -14.99 3.51
N HIS A 110 6.81 -15.75 3.53
CA HIS A 110 7.44 -16.21 4.77
C HIS A 110 7.99 -15.05 5.62
N VAL A 111 8.60 -14.05 4.98
CA VAL A 111 9.11 -12.84 5.65
C VAL A 111 7.94 -12.02 6.21
N VAL A 112 6.89 -11.82 5.42
CA VAL A 112 5.74 -11.00 5.85
C VAL A 112 4.98 -11.63 7.01
N ARG A 113 4.78 -12.96 6.96
CA ARG A 113 4.07 -13.69 8.01
C ARG A 113 4.67 -13.43 9.40
N ASP A 114 6.00 -13.42 9.45
CA ASP A 114 6.76 -13.28 10.70
C ASP A 114 6.93 -11.79 11.11
N LEU A 115 6.56 -10.84 10.24
CA LEU A 115 6.68 -9.40 10.48
C LEU A 115 5.38 -8.71 10.92
N HIS A 116 4.22 -9.37 10.85
CA HIS A 116 2.91 -8.76 11.16
C HIS A 116 2.83 -8.21 12.60
N PRO A 117 2.80 -6.87 12.79
CA PRO A 117 2.62 -6.27 14.09
C PRO A 117 1.19 -5.71 14.15
N GLY A 118 0.22 -6.45 14.72
CA GLY A 118 -1.13 -5.92 14.92
C GLY A 118 -2.17 -6.97 15.29
N LYS A 119 -3.25 -6.55 15.98
CA LYS A 119 -4.42 -7.39 16.28
C LYS A 119 -5.33 -7.56 15.06
N GLU A 120 -5.37 -6.57 14.17
CA GLU A 120 -6.16 -6.58 12.94
C GLU A 120 -5.25 -6.77 11.73
N ASN A 121 -5.61 -7.73 10.89
CA ASN A 121 -4.93 -7.98 9.62
C ASN A 121 -5.50 -7.07 8.52
N MET A 122 -4.90 -7.10 7.32
CA MET A 122 -5.36 -6.35 6.15
C MET A 122 -6.85 -6.60 5.83
N PHE A 123 -7.34 -7.82 6.06
CA PHE A 123 -8.73 -8.19 5.77
C PHE A 123 -9.73 -7.44 6.65
N GLU A 124 -9.44 -7.21 7.93
CA GLU A 124 -10.34 -6.47 8.82
C GLU A 124 -10.51 -5.00 8.40
N ARG A 125 -9.43 -4.34 7.99
CA ARG A 125 -9.48 -2.96 7.47
C ARG A 125 -10.34 -2.87 6.21
N LEU A 126 -10.11 -3.79 5.26
CA LEU A 126 -10.88 -3.85 4.02
C LEU A 126 -12.35 -4.17 4.28
N ARG A 127 -12.64 -5.07 5.23
CA ARG A 127 -14.02 -5.40 5.63
C ARG A 127 -14.74 -4.17 6.16
N THR A 128 -14.14 -3.43 7.10
CA THR A 128 -14.73 -2.20 7.64
C THR A 128 -14.95 -1.16 6.54
N LEU A 129 -13.97 -0.99 5.64
CA LEU A 129 -14.11 -0.06 4.53
C LEU A 129 -15.25 -0.47 3.59
N PHE A 130 -15.39 -1.77 3.28
CA PHE A 130 -16.48 -2.29 2.46
C PHE A 130 -17.84 -2.03 3.09
N GLU A 131 -17.97 -2.24 4.40
CA GLU A 131 -19.22 -1.98 5.14
C GLU A 131 -19.61 -0.50 5.06
N VAL A 132 -18.68 0.39 5.36
CA VAL A 132 -18.89 1.84 5.36
C VAL A 132 -19.26 2.37 3.97
N VAL A 133 -18.56 1.92 2.93
CA VAL A 133 -18.75 2.41 1.55
C VAL A 133 -20.04 1.86 0.93
N THR A 134 -20.45 0.66 1.32
CA THR A 134 -21.70 0.03 0.85
C THR A 134 -22.91 0.68 1.49
N GLY A 135 -22.87 0.96 2.80
CA GLY A 135 -24.02 1.42 3.56
C GLY A 135 -25.01 0.29 3.89
N PRO A 136 -25.93 0.52 4.84
CA PRO A 136 -26.81 -0.53 5.38
C PRO A 136 -27.95 -0.95 4.44
N ASP A 137 -28.34 -0.08 3.50
CA ASP A 137 -29.56 -0.26 2.69
C ASP A 137 -29.29 -0.86 1.30
N ALA A 138 -28.03 -1.13 0.95
CA ALA A 138 -27.67 -1.61 -0.37
C ALA A 138 -28.13 -3.06 -0.61
N GLY A 139 -28.67 -3.33 -1.79
CA GLY A 139 -28.97 -4.70 -2.23
C GLY A 139 -27.70 -5.54 -2.44
N VAL A 140 -27.85 -6.86 -2.59
CA VAL A 140 -26.72 -7.79 -2.80
C VAL A 140 -25.91 -7.43 -4.05
N GLU A 141 -26.58 -7.11 -5.16
CA GLU A 141 -25.91 -6.74 -6.41
C GLU A 141 -25.11 -5.44 -6.26
N GLU A 142 -25.70 -4.40 -5.67
CA GLU A 142 -25.02 -3.13 -5.41
C GLU A 142 -23.82 -3.32 -4.47
N THR A 143 -24.00 -4.10 -3.40
CA THR A 143 -22.92 -4.48 -2.48
C THR A 143 -21.75 -5.13 -3.21
N LEU A 144 -22.03 -6.12 -4.07
CA LEU A 144 -20.99 -6.82 -4.82
C LEU A 144 -20.30 -5.87 -5.82
N ARG A 145 -21.05 -5.03 -6.53
CA ARG A 145 -20.48 -4.04 -7.46
C ARG A 145 -19.52 -3.07 -6.76
N ILE A 146 -19.91 -2.54 -5.60
CA ILE A 146 -19.07 -1.66 -4.78
C ILE A 146 -17.81 -2.38 -4.30
N ARG A 147 -17.94 -3.60 -3.77
CA ARG A 147 -16.79 -4.39 -3.29
C ARG A 147 -15.84 -4.75 -4.44
N VAL A 148 -16.36 -5.14 -5.60
CA VAL A 148 -15.56 -5.44 -6.79
C VAL A 148 -14.86 -4.18 -7.29
N ALA A 149 -15.49 -3.01 -7.23
CA ALA A 149 -14.83 -1.74 -7.56
C ALA A 149 -13.60 -1.49 -6.68
N LEU A 150 -13.73 -1.64 -5.36
CA LEU A 150 -12.60 -1.45 -4.44
C LEU A 150 -11.53 -2.54 -4.59
N LEU A 151 -11.92 -3.79 -4.80
CA LEU A 151 -10.98 -4.89 -5.07
C LEU A 151 -10.23 -4.69 -6.40
N SER A 152 -10.89 -4.12 -7.41
CA SER A 152 -10.25 -3.82 -8.70
C SER A 152 -9.10 -2.84 -8.54
N ILE A 153 -9.19 -1.87 -7.61
CA ILE A 153 -8.10 -0.93 -7.35
C ILE A 153 -6.84 -1.66 -6.89
N ASN A 154 -6.99 -2.58 -5.93
CA ASN A 154 -5.86 -3.33 -5.39
C ASN A 154 -5.29 -4.33 -6.41
N THR A 155 -6.18 -4.99 -7.16
CA THR A 155 -5.81 -6.10 -8.05
C THR A 155 -5.34 -5.63 -9.42
N THR A 156 -5.87 -4.53 -9.95
CA THR A 156 -5.50 -4.02 -11.28
C THR A 156 -4.14 -3.33 -11.27
N VAL A 157 -3.73 -2.71 -10.17
CA VAL A 157 -2.36 -2.21 -10.01
C VAL A 157 -1.34 -3.36 -10.07
N PHE A 158 -1.72 -4.55 -9.61
CA PHE A 158 -0.95 -5.78 -9.79
C PHE A 158 -1.06 -6.33 -11.23
N ALA A 159 -2.27 -6.44 -11.78
CA ALA A 159 -2.51 -6.97 -13.12
C ALA A 159 -1.91 -6.10 -14.23
N ALA A 160 -1.61 -4.83 -13.95
CA ALA A 160 -0.93 -3.94 -14.88
C ALA A 160 0.56 -4.23 -15.07
N GLN A 161 1.14 -5.17 -14.30
CA GLN A 161 2.51 -5.64 -14.52
C GLN A 161 2.69 -6.16 -15.96
N GLY A 162 3.76 -5.71 -16.61
CA GLY A 162 4.10 -6.13 -17.98
C GLY A 162 3.32 -5.42 -19.09
N LEU A 163 2.36 -4.53 -18.77
CA LEU A 163 1.62 -3.77 -19.78
C LEU A 163 2.43 -2.64 -20.45
N GLY A 164 3.60 -2.29 -19.93
CA GLY A 164 4.39 -1.16 -20.42
C GLY A 164 3.72 0.21 -20.23
N ALA A 165 2.66 0.27 -19.41
CA ALA A 165 1.94 1.50 -19.10
C ALA A 165 2.58 2.26 -17.93
N THR A 166 2.49 3.58 -17.96
CA THR A 166 2.88 4.47 -16.85
C THR A 166 1.89 4.37 -15.69
N ASP A 167 2.33 4.76 -14.49
CA ASP A 167 1.47 4.78 -13.30
C ASP A 167 0.25 5.69 -13.48
N GLU A 168 0.40 6.81 -14.20
CA GLU A 168 -0.71 7.70 -14.55
C GLU A 168 -1.76 7.03 -15.46
N GLN A 169 -1.31 6.28 -16.48
CA GLN A 169 -2.20 5.54 -17.37
C GLN A 169 -2.95 4.43 -16.62
N ILE A 170 -2.25 3.71 -15.74
CA ILE A 170 -2.85 2.67 -14.89
C ILE A 170 -3.87 3.32 -13.94
N ALA A 171 -3.51 4.43 -13.30
CA ALA A 171 -4.39 5.17 -12.39
C ALA A 171 -5.68 5.61 -13.08
N ALA A 172 -5.57 6.23 -14.26
CA ALA A 172 -6.72 6.69 -15.03
C ALA A 172 -7.65 5.53 -15.41
N ALA A 173 -7.10 4.42 -15.88
CA ALA A 173 -7.87 3.23 -16.25
C ALA A 173 -8.58 2.59 -15.05
N VAL A 174 -7.87 2.43 -13.93
CA VAL A 174 -8.43 1.86 -12.69
C VAL A 174 -9.56 2.73 -12.14
N ARG A 175 -9.36 4.05 -12.11
CA ARG A 175 -10.38 5.00 -11.66
C ARG A 175 -11.65 4.88 -12.50
N ASP A 176 -11.50 4.86 -13.82
CA ASP A 176 -12.65 4.73 -14.73
C ASP A 176 -13.41 3.41 -14.55
N ILE A 177 -12.69 2.28 -14.38
CA ILE A 177 -13.30 0.97 -14.08
C ILE A 177 -14.06 1.03 -12.75
N ALA A 178 -13.43 1.54 -11.70
CA ALA A 178 -14.03 1.62 -10.37
C ALA A 178 -15.28 2.52 -10.35
N HIS A 179 -15.28 3.64 -11.08
CA HIS A 179 -16.47 4.49 -11.21
C HIS A 179 -17.58 3.82 -12.01
N ARG A 180 -17.26 3.10 -13.10
CA ARG A 180 -18.28 2.37 -13.88
C ARG A 180 -18.97 1.28 -13.06
N LEU A 181 -18.24 0.63 -12.16
CA LEU A 181 -18.78 -0.38 -11.25
C LEU A 181 -19.66 0.22 -10.15
N THR A 182 -19.45 1.49 -9.77
CA THR A 182 -20.17 2.14 -8.66
C THR A 182 -21.31 3.07 -9.08
N ARG A 183 -21.59 3.19 -10.38
CA ARG A 183 -22.74 3.90 -10.95
C ARG A 183 -24.02 3.10 -10.92
#